data_AF-A0AA85GFD3-F1
#
_entry.id   AF-A0AA85GFD3-F1
#
_cell.length_a   1.000
_cell.length_b   1.000
_cell.length_c   1.000
_cell.angle_alpha   90.00
_cell.angle_beta   90.00
_cell.angle_gamma   90.00
#
_symmetry.space_group_name_H-M   'P 1'
#
loop_
_entity.id
_entity.type
_entity.pdbx_description
1 polymer ?
#
loop_
_entity_poly.entity_id
_entity_poly.type
_entity_poly.pdbx_seq_one_letter_code
_entity_poly.pdbx_strand_id
1 'polypeptide(L)'
;MPSKLCHLLTNFYPTIMNKKIISVKDASLNLNAIVQLISQNDGVVALPTDTVYGLACSVFNTEAIERIRRIKGRSETKPMAICLDQVSHISHWCDTKNIPTGLLSDLLPGPVTLLLPCFSDRLQDPLSTRLLNSGDKRVGIRIPDSGFIRKLISALNEQTRSSIIGNNVEHSSGCDERDSISISGGHPLVLTSANLSGQPSAIQIEEFSEIWSSIDLIINGGPIQSDIFSENSNCIRAGSTIIDLCNCDKSVYSVVRNGSAFNTTVAILEGHYNLSLSNNFSNTNN
;
A
#
# COMPACT_ATOMS: atom_id res chain seq x y z
N MET A 1 23.34 -0.55 -15.95
CA MET A 1 23.29 0.91 -16.14
C MET A 1 23.11 1.55 -14.78
N PRO A 2 23.83 2.64 -14.44
CA PRO A 2 23.57 3.34 -13.20
C PRO A 2 22.10 3.79 -13.22
N SER A 3 21.38 3.61 -12.10
CA SER A 3 20.00 4.08 -12.00
C SER A 3 19.95 5.57 -12.33
N LYS A 4 18.86 6.03 -12.96
CA LYS A 4 18.60 7.46 -13.26
C LYS A 4 18.89 8.38 -12.05
N LEU A 5 18.85 7.83 -10.84
CA LEU A 5 19.22 8.46 -9.57
C LEU A 5 20.61 9.12 -9.58
N CYS A 6 21.64 8.50 -10.18
CA CYS A 6 23.02 8.99 -10.05
C CYS A 6 23.26 10.37 -10.72
N HIS A 7 22.48 10.71 -11.75
CA HIS A 7 22.56 12.01 -12.42
C HIS A 7 21.60 13.07 -11.86
N LEU A 8 20.56 12.67 -11.12
CA LEU A 8 19.57 13.58 -10.53
C LEU A 8 19.94 14.07 -9.13
N LEU A 9 20.86 13.39 -8.44
CA LEU A 9 21.32 13.76 -7.09
C LEU A 9 22.12 15.08 -7.04
N THR A 10 22.55 15.62 -8.18
CA THR A 10 23.46 16.78 -8.19
C THR A 10 22.79 18.14 -8.20
N ASN A 11 21.50 18.30 -8.55
CA ASN A 11 20.95 19.65 -8.78
C ASN A 11 19.66 20.04 -8.05
N PHE A 12 18.97 19.17 -7.29
CA PHE A 12 17.74 19.58 -6.58
C PHE A 12 17.48 18.92 -5.22
N TYR A 13 18.39 18.09 -4.72
CA TYR A 13 18.16 17.32 -3.50
C TYR A 13 19.08 17.76 -2.35
N PRO A 14 18.56 17.94 -1.11
CA PRO A 14 19.40 18.16 0.06
C PRO A 14 20.39 17.00 0.22
N THR A 15 21.59 17.32 0.70
CA THR A 15 22.79 16.46 0.78
C THR A 15 22.55 15.09 1.46
N ILE A 16 21.44 14.93 2.19
CA ILE A 16 21.00 13.71 2.87
C ILE A 16 20.53 12.62 1.88
N MET A 17 19.98 13.00 0.72
CA MET A 17 19.53 12.05 -0.32
C MET A 17 20.69 11.32 -1.03
N ASN A 18 21.95 11.69 -0.78
CA ASN A 18 23.11 10.92 -1.22
C ASN A 18 23.26 9.60 -0.44
N LYS A 19 22.56 9.45 0.69
CA LYS A 19 22.50 8.20 1.45
C LYS A 19 21.27 7.40 1.03
N LYS A 20 21.51 6.18 0.57
CA LYS A 20 20.47 5.21 0.21
C LYS A 20 19.64 4.73 1.40
N ILE A 21 20.18 4.82 2.62
CA ILE A 21 19.54 4.41 3.86
C ILE A 21 19.47 5.63 4.79
N ILE A 22 18.28 5.99 5.24
CA ILE A 22 18.03 7.12 6.16
C ILE A 22 17.13 6.69 7.31
N SER A 23 17.19 7.38 8.45
CA SER A 23 16.27 7.08 9.56
C SER A 23 14.85 7.60 9.27
N VAL A 24 13.82 7.08 9.96
CA VAL A 24 12.45 7.64 9.91
C VAL A 24 12.42 9.13 10.29
N LYS A 25 13.29 9.55 11.22
CA LYS A 25 13.44 10.95 11.63
C LYS A 25 13.93 11.81 10.47
N ASP A 26 15.00 11.38 9.80
CA ASP A 26 15.56 12.09 8.64
C ASP A 26 14.57 12.09 7.47
N ALA A 27 13.86 10.98 7.26
CA ALA A 27 12.81 10.87 6.24
C ALA A 27 11.69 11.88 6.50
N SER A 28 11.29 12.05 7.76
CA SER A 28 10.26 13.04 8.15
C SER A 28 10.73 14.47 7.91
N LEU A 29 12.02 14.78 8.13
CA LEU A 29 12.59 16.10 7.83
C LEU A 29 12.73 16.38 6.33
N ASN A 30 12.80 15.33 5.50
CA ASN A 30 12.98 15.42 4.06
C ASN A 30 11.75 14.94 3.28
N LEU A 31 10.55 15.06 3.87
CA LEU A 31 9.31 14.50 3.32
C LEU A 31 9.06 14.91 1.86
N ASN A 32 9.22 16.20 1.54
CA ASN A 32 9.01 16.72 0.18
C ASN A 32 9.91 16.06 -0.86
N ALA A 33 11.17 15.78 -0.51
CA ALA A 33 12.10 15.08 -1.41
C ALA A 33 11.65 13.63 -1.67
N ILE A 34 11.10 12.96 -0.66
CA ILE A 34 10.56 11.59 -0.80
C ILE A 34 9.28 11.61 -1.64
N VAL A 35 8.42 12.61 -1.45
CA VAL A 35 7.23 12.81 -2.28
C VAL A 35 7.62 12.99 -3.75
N GLN A 36 8.62 13.84 -4.05
CA GLN A 36 9.13 14.02 -5.41
C GLN A 36 9.77 12.74 -5.99
N LEU A 37 10.57 12.03 -5.19
CA LEU A 37 11.15 10.75 -5.57
C LEU A 37 10.07 9.76 -6.03
N ILE A 38 8.99 9.61 -5.26
CA ILE A 38 7.91 8.67 -5.54
C ILE A 38 7.03 9.13 -6.70
N SER A 39 6.66 10.42 -6.74
CA SER A 39 5.65 10.94 -7.67
C SER A 39 6.20 11.35 -9.03
N GLN A 40 7.46 11.77 -9.12
CA GLN A 40 8.05 12.35 -10.32
C GLN A 40 9.21 11.53 -10.90
N ASN A 41 9.85 10.68 -10.07
CA ASN A 41 11.06 9.93 -10.45
C ASN A 41 10.86 8.41 -10.37
N ASP A 42 9.61 7.95 -10.44
CA ASP A 42 9.23 6.54 -10.44
C ASP A 42 9.77 5.76 -9.23
N GLY A 43 10.05 6.45 -8.12
CA GLY A 43 10.84 5.94 -7.01
C GLY A 43 10.20 4.76 -6.28
N VAL A 44 11.01 3.73 -6.02
CA VAL A 44 10.67 2.60 -5.15
C VAL A 44 11.35 2.79 -3.82
N VAL A 45 10.55 2.86 -2.76
CA VAL A 45 11.01 3.13 -1.39
C VAL A 45 10.71 1.93 -0.50
N ALA A 46 11.68 1.48 0.28
CA ALA A 46 11.45 0.55 1.38
C ALA A 46 11.21 1.32 2.69
N LEU A 47 10.18 0.93 3.44
CA LEU A 47 9.78 1.65 4.65
C LEU A 47 9.18 0.71 5.71
N PRO A 48 9.29 1.04 7.01
CA PRO A 48 8.68 0.26 8.09
C PRO A 48 7.16 0.48 8.11
N THR A 49 6.40 -0.59 8.30
CA THR A 49 4.96 -0.53 8.59
C THR A 49 4.69 -0.94 10.03
N ASP A 50 3.42 -0.93 10.41
CA ASP A 50 2.89 -1.50 11.66
C ASP A 50 2.92 -3.04 11.71
N THR A 51 3.46 -3.71 10.69
CA THR A 51 3.58 -5.19 10.66
C THR A 51 4.96 -5.67 10.24
N VAL A 52 5.39 -5.33 9.03
CA VAL A 52 6.66 -5.76 8.41
C VAL A 52 7.18 -4.62 7.52
N TYR A 53 8.45 -4.65 7.11
CA TYR A 53 8.93 -3.70 6.12
C TYR A 53 8.19 -3.91 4.78
N GLY A 54 7.92 -2.81 4.09
CA GLY A 54 7.23 -2.81 2.80
C GLY A 54 7.99 -2.08 1.71
N LEU A 55 7.84 -2.53 0.47
CA LEU A 55 8.18 -1.79 -0.73
C LEU A 55 6.97 -0.99 -1.18
N ALA A 56 7.20 0.29 -1.46
CA ALA A 56 6.19 1.23 -1.88
C ALA A 56 6.60 2.01 -3.13
N CYS A 57 5.61 2.31 -3.96
CA CYS A 57 5.73 3.25 -5.09
C CYS A 57 4.37 3.89 -5.36
N SER A 58 4.33 4.92 -6.20
CA SER A 58 3.07 5.53 -6.63
C SER A 58 2.19 4.55 -7.40
N VAL A 59 0.88 4.55 -7.11
CA VAL A 59 -0.11 3.79 -7.89
C VAL A 59 -0.23 4.26 -9.34
N PHE A 60 0.18 5.50 -9.62
CA PHE A 60 0.14 6.09 -10.96
C PHE A 60 1.37 5.74 -11.80
N ASN A 61 2.33 5.02 -11.22
CA ASN A 61 3.61 4.77 -11.85
C ASN A 61 3.76 3.31 -12.28
N THR A 62 3.37 3.02 -13.53
CA THR A 62 3.42 1.66 -14.07
C THR A 62 4.83 1.07 -14.08
N GLU A 63 5.86 1.87 -14.41
CA GLU A 63 7.27 1.41 -14.41
C GLU A 63 7.72 1.04 -12.99
N ALA A 64 7.38 1.84 -11.98
CA ALA A 64 7.70 1.54 -10.59
C ALA A 64 6.98 0.27 -10.09
N ILE A 65 5.72 0.09 -10.50
CA ILE A 65 4.92 -1.11 -10.20
C ILE A 65 5.58 -2.36 -10.80
N GLU A 66 5.98 -2.30 -12.08
CA GLU A 66 6.69 -3.39 -12.75
C GLU A 66 8.06 -3.66 -12.11
N ARG A 67 8.76 -2.61 -11.68
CA ARG A 67 10.02 -2.75 -10.95
C ARG A 67 9.82 -3.47 -9.62
N ILE A 68 8.77 -3.17 -8.85
CA ILE A 68 8.42 -3.94 -7.64
C ILE A 68 8.14 -5.41 -7.98
N ARG A 69 7.43 -5.71 -9.07
CA ARG A 69 7.20 -7.11 -9.49
C ARG A 69 8.50 -7.84 -9.78
N ARG A 70 9.39 -7.22 -10.56
CA ARG A 70 10.72 -7.75 -10.90
C ARG A 70 11.56 -7.99 -9.66
N ILE A 71 11.64 -7.01 -8.75
CA ILE A 71 12.35 -7.12 -7.48
C ILE A 71 11.86 -8.34 -6.68
N LYS A 72 10.54 -8.57 -6.64
CA LYS A 72 9.95 -9.65 -5.83
C LYS A 72 9.93 -11.01 -6.51
N GLY A 73 10.31 -11.12 -7.79
CA GLY A 73 10.09 -12.32 -8.59
C GLY A 73 8.61 -12.74 -8.60
N ARG A 74 7.70 -11.77 -8.63
CA ARG A 74 6.24 -12.00 -8.50
C ARG A 74 5.62 -12.18 -9.88
N SER A 75 4.71 -13.14 -10.04
CA SER A 75 3.88 -13.24 -11.25
C SER A 75 3.04 -11.98 -11.42
N GLU A 76 2.73 -11.62 -12.66
CA GLU A 76 1.84 -10.49 -12.99
C GLU A 76 0.43 -10.66 -12.41
N THR A 77 0.02 -11.91 -12.20
CA THR A 77 -1.31 -12.29 -11.70
C THR A 77 -1.50 -12.09 -10.21
N LYS A 78 -0.42 -11.91 -9.42
CA LYS A 78 -0.54 -11.89 -7.96
C LYS A 78 -0.86 -10.46 -7.48
N PRO A 79 -2.08 -10.20 -6.98
CA PRO A 79 -2.59 -8.85 -6.74
C PRO A 79 -1.76 -8.07 -5.71
N MET A 80 -1.73 -6.74 -5.82
CA MET A 80 -1.07 -5.86 -4.86
C MET A 80 -2.09 -4.91 -4.21
N ALA A 81 -1.93 -4.67 -2.91
CA ALA A 81 -2.77 -3.74 -2.19
C ALA A 81 -2.32 -2.30 -2.46
N ILE A 82 -3.28 -1.38 -2.45
CA ILE A 82 -3.01 0.04 -2.34
C ILE A 82 -3.11 0.48 -0.88
N CYS A 83 -2.37 1.52 -0.57
CA CYS A 83 -2.19 2.10 0.74
C CYS A 83 -2.71 3.54 0.72
N LEU A 84 -3.57 3.88 1.68
CA LEU A 84 -4.17 5.20 1.85
C LEU A 84 -3.78 5.80 3.21
N ASP A 85 -4.01 7.09 3.39
CA ASP A 85 -3.77 7.85 4.62
C ASP A 85 -4.98 7.87 5.58
N GLN A 86 -6.20 7.73 5.06
CA GLN A 86 -7.43 7.80 5.85
C GLN A 86 -8.61 7.01 5.25
N VAL A 87 -9.51 6.57 6.13
CA VAL A 87 -10.67 5.72 5.79
C VAL A 87 -11.64 6.43 4.83
N SER A 88 -11.81 7.74 4.97
CA SER A 88 -12.68 8.54 4.10
C SER A 88 -12.24 8.54 2.63
N HIS A 89 -10.99 8.19 2.32
CA HIS A 89 -10.53 8.08 0.94
C HIS A 89 -10.91 6.75 0.29
N ILE A 90 -11.24 5.70 1.06
CA ILE A 90 -11.49 4.35 0.53
C ILE A 90 -12.58 4.34 -0.55
N SER A 91 -13.68 5.06 -0.34
CA SER A 91 -14.83 5.09 -1.25
C SER A 91 -14.52 5.70 -2.64
N HIS A 92 -13.35 6.32 -2.82
CA HIS A 92 -12.91 6.78 -4.14
C HIS A 92 -12.26 5.67 -4.97
N TRP A 93 -11.79 4.60 -4.31
CA TRP A 93 -10.97 3.55 -4.94
C TRP A 93 -11.70 2.21 -5.06
N CYS A 94 -12.85 2.05 -4.42
CA CYS A 94 -13.64 0.82 -4.47
C CYS A 94 -15.11 1.05 -4.12
N ASP A 95 -15.95 0.07 -4.45
CA ASP A 95 -17.34 0.07 -4.02
C ASP A 95 -17.42 -0.27 -2.53
N THR A 96 -18.08 0.61 -1.78
CA THR A 96 -18.27 0.47 -0.33
C THR A 96 -19.75 0.44 0.07
N LYS A 97 -20.67 0.40 -0.91
CA LYS A 97 -22.12 0.52 -0.70
C LYS A 97 -22.69 -0.51 0.30
N ASN A 98 -22.15 -1.72 0.27
CA ASN A 98 -22.63 -2.84 1.10
C ASN A 98 -21.78 -3.07 2.35
N ILE A 99 -20.85 -2.16 2.66
CA ILE A 99 -20.02 -2.27 3.85
C ILE A 99 -20.78 -1.65 5.04
N PRO A 100 -20.90 -2.34 6.18
CA PRO A 100 -21.55 -1.80 7.37
C PRO A 100 -20.92 -0.47 7.80
N THR A 101 -21.77 0.50 8.19
CA THR A 101 -21.32 1.80 8.68
C THR A 101 -20.44 1.62 9.92
N GLY A 102 -19.27 2.26 9.93
CA GLY A 102 -18.30 2.15 11.03
C GLY A 102 -17.24 1.06 10.81
N LEU A 103 -17.56 -0.03 10.11
CA LEU A 103 -16.68 -1.21 10.02
C LEU A 103 -15.26 -0.88 9.53
N LEU A 104 -15.16 -0.06 8.48
CA LEU A 104 -13.85 0.33 7.94
C LEU A 104 -13.03 1.14 8.96
N SER A 105 -13.68 1.94 9.82
CA SER A 105 -13.01 2.75 10.84
C SER A 105 -12.63 1.95 12.08
N ASP A 106 -13.36 0.89 12.39
CA ASP A 106 -13.01 -0.02 13.48
C ASP A 106 -11.83 -0.94 13.11
N LEU A 107 -11.63 -1.21 11.82
CA LEU A 107 -10.54 -2.05 11.32
C LEU A 107 -9.29 -1.27 10.88
N LEU A 108 -9.43 0.02 10.53
CA LEU A 108 -8.37 0.85 9.97
C LEU A 108 -8.31 2.24 10.63
N PRO A 109 -7.12 2.84 10.84
CA PRO A 109 -5.79 2.31 10.54
C PRO A 109 -5.41 1.07 11.36
N GLY A 110 -4.62 0.17 10.79
CA GLY A 110 -4.14 -0.99 11.53
C GLY A 110 -3.54 -2.11 10.66
N PRO A 111 -3.11 -3.20 11.33
CA PRO A 111 -2.47 -4.36 10.72
C PRO A 111 -3.45 -5.29 9.98
N VAL A 112 -4.37 -4.71 9.20
CA VAL A 112 -5.38 -5.42 8.40
C VAL A 112 -5.31 -4.94 6.96
N THR A 113 -5.57 -5.83 6.01
CA THR A 113 -5.74 -5.50 4.59
C THR A 113 -7.12 -6.01 4.17
N LEU A 114 -7.95 -5.11 3.67
CA LEU A 114 -9.33 -5.39 3.30
C LEU A 114 -9.39 -5.63 1.80
N LEU A 115 -9.88 -6.79 1.37
CA LEU A 115 -10.29 -6.98 -0.01
C LEU A 115 -11.73 -6.47 -0.13
N LEU A 116 -11.89 -5.44 -0.95
CA LEU A 116 -13.14 -4.75 -1.20
C LEU A 116 -13.52 -4.88 -2.68
N PRO A 117 -14.81 -4.88 -3.03
CA PRO A 117 -15.23 -5.01 -4.42
C PRO A 117 -14.77 -3.81 -5.23
N CYS A 118 -14.20 -4.06 -6.42
CA CYS A 118 -14.01 -3.00 -7.40
C CYS A 118 -15.37 -2.46 -7.86
N PHE A 119 -15.39 -1.25 -8.42
CA PHE A 119 -16.60 -0.72 -9.04
C PHE A 119 -17.09 -1.66 -10.16
N SER A 120 -18.40 -1.89 -10.22
CA SER A 120 -19.01 -2.77 -11.23
C SER A 120 -18.83 -2.24 -12.65
N ASP A 121 -18.80 -0.92 -12.80
CA ASP A 121 -18.50 -0.24 -14.05
C ASP A 121 -16.99 0.07 -14.13
N ARG A 122 -16.31 -0.56 -15.08
CA ARG A 122 -14.87 -0.35 -15.28
C ARG A 122 -14.51 1.09 -15.64
N LEU A 123 -15.42 1.84 -16.26
CA LEU A 123 -15.17 3.25 -16.59
C LEU A 123 -15.10 4.11 -15.33
N GLN A 124 -15.70 3.65 -14.24
CA GLN A 124 -15.68 4.31 -12.93
C GLN A 124 -14.54 3.78 -12.03
N ASP A 125 -13.80 2.76 -12.44
CA ASP A 125 -12.71 2.17 -11.65
C ASP A 125 -11.36 2.85 -11.97
N PRO A 126 -10.80 3.66 -11.04
CA PRO A 126 -9.51 4.32 -11.18
C PRO A 126 -8.34 3.36 -11.41
N LEU A 127 -8.50 2.10 -10.98
CA LEU A 127 -7.47 1.08 -11.03
C LEU A 127 -7.59 0.15 -12.24
N SER A 128 -8.68 0.27 -13.02
CA SER A 128 -8.98 -0.64 -14.14
C SER A 128 -7.91 -0.71 -15.23
N THR A 129 -7.15 0.37 -15.41
CA THR A 129 -6.04 0.49 -16.38
C THR A 129 -4.68 0.22 -15.74
N ARG A 130 -4.63 0.01 -14.43
CA ARG A 130 -3.38 -0.19 -13.69
C ARG A 130 -3.07 -1.67 -13.64
N LEU A 131 -1.79 -2.02 -13.72
CA LEU A 131 -1.38 -3.42 -13.74
C LEU A 131 -1.65 -4.16 -12.43
N LEU A 132 -2.11 -3.51 -11.34
CA LEU A 132 -2.09 -4.04 -9.97
C LEU A 132 -2.76 -5.40 -9.81
N ASN A 133 -3.96 -5.54 -10.38
CA ASN A 133 -4.89 -6.63 -10.09
C ASN A 133 -5.55 -7.12 -11.40
N SER A 134 -4.76 -7.41 -12.43
CA SER A 134 -5.24 -7.83 -13.75
C SER A 134 -6.28 -8.95 -13.67
N GLY A 135 -7.56 -8.61 -13.84
CA GLY A 135 -8.67 -9.55 -13.85
C GLY A 135 -9.29 -9.90 -12.48
N ASP A 136 -8.74 -9.45 -11.36
CA ASP A 136 -9.39 -9.59 -10.05
C ASP A 136 -10.52 -8.55 -9.92
N LYS A 137 -11.66 -8.95 -9.37
CA LYS A 137 -12.82 -8.07 -9.11
C LYS A 137 -12.75 -7.40 -7.75
N ARG A 138 -11.61 -7.52 -7.08
CA ARG A 138 -11.36 -7.01 -5.73
C ARG A 138 -10.12 -6.14 -5.74
N VAL A 139 -10.12 -5.15 -4.86
CA VAL A 139 -8.95 -4.34 -4.56
C VAL A 139 -8.57 -4.53 -3.09
N GLY A 140 -7.28 -4.79 -2.87
CA GLY A 140 -6.72 -4.78 -1.52
C GLY A 140 -6.49 -3.35 -1.06
N ILE A 141 -7.13 -2.95 0.03
CA ILE A 141 -6.95 -1.64 0.67
C ILE A 141 -6.25 -1.82 2.01
N ARG A 142 -5.26 -0.97 2.27
CA ARG A 142 -4.58 -0.90 3.56
C ARG A 142 -4.42 0.55 4.02
N ILE A 143 -4.54 0.77 5.32
CA ILE A 143 -4.15 2.01 5.98
C ILE A 143 -3.30 1.59 7.19
N PRO A 144 -1.97 1.51 7.05
CA PRO A 144 -1.10 1.14 8.17
C PRO A 144 -1.24 2.14 9.31
N ASP A 145 -1.22 1.66 10.55
CA ASP A 145 -1.08 2.52 11.73
C ASP A 145 0.38 2.99 11.87
N SER A 146 0.80 3.82 10.92
CA SER A 146 2.13 4.40 10.83
C SER A 146 2.03 5.88 10.57
N GLY A 147 2.42 6.68 11.56
CA GLY A 147 2.39 8.14 11.46
C GLY A 147 3.23 8.67 10.30
N PHE A 148 4.34 8.00 9.94
CA PHE A 148 5.16 8.38 8.80
C PHE A 148 4.46 8.06 7.46
N ILE A 149 3.94 6.83 7.28
CA ILE A 149 3.27 6.44 6.02
C ILE A 149 2.05 7.32 5.75
N ARG A 150 1.23 7.57 6.78
CA ARG A 150 0.03 8.41 6.65
C ARG A 150 0.40 9.85 6.27
N LYS A 151 1.45 10.42 6.88
CA LYS A 151 1.97 11.75 6.50
C LYS A 151 2.51 11.78 5.07
N LEU A 152 3.23 10.74 4.65
CA LEU A 152 3.76 10.63 3.28
C LEU A 152 2.64 10.61 2.24
N ILE A 153 1.60 9.80 2.45
CA ILE A 153 0.46 9.72 1.54
C ILE A 153 -0.35 11.03 1.56
N SER A 154 -0.55 11.65 2.74
CA SER A 154 -1.19 12.98 2.84
C SER A 154 -0.43 14.03 2.04
N ALA A 155 0.90 14.07 2.12
CA ALA A 155 1.71 15.01 1.35
C ALA A 155 1.67 14.72 -0.16
N LEU A 156 1.63 13.45 -0.58
CA LEU A 156 1.39 13.07 -1.96
C LEU A 156 0.01 13.53 -2.46
N ASN A 157 -1.02 13.41 -1.62
CA ASN A 157 -2.37 13.90 -1.92
C ASN A 157 -2.38 15.42 -2.13
N GLU A 158 -1.73 16.18 -1.26
CA GLU A 158 -1.62 17.65 -1.35
C GLU A 158 -0.89 18.10 -2.62
N GLN A 159 0.24 17.46 -2.94
CA GLN A 159 0.98 17.77 -4.17
C GLN A 159 0.12 17.49 -5.40
N THR A 160 -0.57 16.35 -5.40
CA THR A 160 -1.44 15.90 -6.50
C THR A 160 -2.59 16.87 -6.74
N ARG A 161 -3.25 17.35 -5.67
CA ARG A 161 -4.31 18.37 -5.76
C ARG A 161 -3.80 19.73 -6.25
N SER A 162 -2.62 20.13 -5.78
CA SER A 162 -1.99 21.39 -6.20
C SER A 162 -1.67 21.40 -7.71
N SER A 163 -1.21 20.26 -8.25
CA SER A 163 -0.96 20.12 -9.69
C SER A 163 -2.23 20.22 -10.54
N ILE A 164 -3.37 19.70 -10.07
CA ILE A 164 -4.66 19.87 -10.80
C ILE A 164 -5.06 21.34 -10.88
N ILE A 165 -5.00 22.05 -9.76
CA ILE A 165 -5.44 23.44 -9.68
C ILE A 165 -4.57 24.33 -10.58
N GLY A 166 -3.24 24.10 -10.58
CA GLY A 166 -2.32 24.83 -11.46
C GLY A 166 -2.56 24.58 -12.95
N ASN A 167 -2.85 23.34 -13.34
CA ASN A 167 -3.10 22.98 -14.74
C ASN A 167 -4.46 23.43 -15.28
N ASN A 168 -5.44 23.70 -14.41
CA ASN A 168 -6.72 24.28 -14.82
C ASN A 168 -6.64 25.77 -15.24
N VAL A 169 -5.47 26.40 -15.11
CA VAL A 169 -5.23 27.80 -15.53
C VAL A 169 -4.56 27.89 -16.93
N GLU A 170 -3.89 26.84 -17.42
CA GLU A 170 -3.28 26.84 -18.76
C GLU A 170 -3.46 25.49 -19.49
N HIS A 171 -4.24 25.53 -20.58
CA HIS A 171 -4.34 24.58 -21.69
C HIS A 171 -4.52 23.06 -21.40
N SER A 172 -5.72 22.59 -21.74
CA SER A 172 -6.07 21.20 -22.01
C SER A 172 -5.26 20.61 -23.18
N SER A 173 -4.31 19.73 -22.90
CA SER A 173 -3.92 18.68 -23.85
C SER A 173 -3.12 17.57 -23.15
N GLY A 174 -3.78 16.46 -22.82
CA GLY A 174 -3.10 15.16 -22.64
C GLY A 174 -3.53 14.30 -21.45
N CYS A 175 -4.25 14.81 -20.45
CA CYS A 175 -4.74 13.98 -19.34
C CYS A 175 -6.09 13.33 -19.70
N ASP A 176 -6.14 12.00 -19.70
CA ASP A 176 -7.38 11.24 -19.87
C ASP A 176 -8.34 11.60 -18.72
N GLU A 177 -9.65 11.78 -18.97
CA GLU A 177 -10.63 12.18 -17.93
C GLU A 177 -10.68 11.20 -16.75
N ARG A 178 -10.26 9.94 -16.97
CA ARG A 178 -10.11 8.94 -15.92
C ARG A 178 -8.95 9.25 -14.96
N ASP A 179 -7.87 9.82 -15.46
CA ASP A 179 -6.74 10.20 -14.61
C ASP A 179 -7.17 11.37 -13.72
N SER A 180 -7.91 12.37 -14.22
CA SER A 180 -8.37 13.49 -13.39
C SER A 180 -9.33 13.06 -12.27
N ILE A 181 -10.23 12.07 -12.52
CA ILE A 181 -11.09 11.47 -11.48
C ILE A 181 -10.26 10.70 -10.45
N SER A 182 -9.29 9.90 -10.90
CA SER A 182 -8.40 9.12 -10.02
C SER A 182 -7.57 10.04 -9.10
N ILE A 183 -7.14 11.19 -9.62
CA ILE A 183 -6.32 12.19 -8.94
C ILE A 183 -7.14 12.95 -7.88
N SER A 184 -8.47 13.10 -8.03
CA SER A 184 -9.36 13.66 -7.00
C SER A 184 -9.41 12.79 -5.73
N GLY A 185 -9.39 11.46 -5.92
CA GLY A 185 -9.34 10.44 -4.85
C GLY A 185 -8.02 10.35 -4.09
N GLY A 186 -7.03 11.16 -4.47
CA GLY A 186 -5.70 11.22 -3.85
C GLY A 186 -4.62 10.50 -4.64
N HIS A 187 -3.54 10.14 -3.95
CA HIS A 187 -2.33 9.53 -4.50
C HIS A 187 -1.93 8.33 -3.66
N PRO A 188 -2.62 7.19 -3.83
CA PRO A 188 -2.30 5.96 -3.13
C PRO A 188 -0.88 5.49 -3.43
N LEU A 189 -0.31 4.79 -2.47
CA LEU A 189 0.89 4.00 -2.69
C LEU A 189 0.51 2.56 -2.94
N VAL A 190 1.17 1.90 -3.88
CA VAL A 190 1.23 0.43 -3.86
C VAL A 190 2.07 0.02 -2.66
N LEU A 191 1.64 -0.98 -1.90
CA LEU A 191 2.39 -1.47 -0.74
C LEU A 191 2.39 -2.99 -0.67
N THR A 192 3.58 -3.58 -0.62
CA THR A 192 3.80 -5.02 -0.51
C THR A 192 4.98 -5.29 0.38
N SER A 193 5.08 -6.47 1.00
CA SER A 193 6.18 -6.77 1.93
C SER A 193 7.57 -6.68 1.25
N ALA A 194 8.59 -6.25 1.98
CA ALA A 194 9.97 -6.10 1.49
C ALA A 194 10.77 -7.39 1.61
N ASN A 195 10.40 -8.39 0.81
CA ASN A 195 11.08 -9.67 0.70
C ASN A 195 10.82 -10.30 -0.67
N LEU A 196 11.69 -11.20 -1.11
CA LEU A 196 11.43 -12.03 -2.28
C LEU A 196 10.19 -12.91 -2.06
N SER A 197 9.47 -13.21 -3.13
CA SER A 197 8.29 -14.08 -3.04
C SER A 197 8.68 -15.46 -2.50
N GLY A 198 8.00 -15.91 -1.46
CA GLY A 198 8.29 -17.19 -0.77
C GLY A 198 9.27 -17.08 0.39
N GLN A 199 10.00 -15.97 0.52
CA GLN A 199 10.89 -15.72 1.66
C GLN A 199 10.12 -15.18 2.89
N PRO A 200 10.69 -15.30 4.11
CA PRO A 200 10.13 -14.68 5.30
C PRO A 200 9.93 -13.17 5.13
N SER A 201 8.91 -12.63 5.78
CA SER A 201 8.70 -11.17 5.79
C SER A 201 9.78 -10.50 6.63
N ALA A 202 10.32 -9.38 6.13
CA ALA A 202 11.38 -8.65 6.78
C ALA A 202 10.86 -7.77 7.93
N ILE A 203 11.50 -7.86 9.08
CA ILE A 203 11.21 -7.01 10.25
C ILE A 203 12.32 -5.99 10.53
N GLN A 204 13.44 -6.07 9.81
CA GLN A 204 14.56 -5.11 9.88
C GLN A 204 15.24 -5.04 8.50
N ILE A 205 16.05 -4.01 8.27
CA ILE A 205 16.54 -3.69 6.92
C ILE A 205 17.53 -4.71 6.36
N GLU A 206 18.34 -5.31 7.23
CA GLU A 206 19.40 -6.25 6.87
C GLU A 206 18.83 -7.52 6.22
N GLU A 207 17.59 -7.90 6.58
CA GLU A 207 16.91 -9.11 6.11
C GLU A 207 16.49 -9.04 4.64
N PHE A 208 16.54 -7.87 4.01
CA PHE A 208 16.30 -7.69 2.57
C PHE A 208 17.45 -6.98 1.87
N SER A 209 18.66 -7.11 2.42
CA SER A 209 19.88 -6.50 1.86
C SER A 209 20.19 -6.91 0.42
N GLU A 210 19.79 -8.12 0.02
CA GLU A 210 19.95 -8.63 -1.35
C GLU A 210 19.25 -7.78 -2.43
N ILE A 211 18.11 -7.16 -2.09
CA ILE A 211 17.34 -6.33 -3.03
C ILE A 211 17.65 -4.83 -2.90
N TRP A 212 18.52 -4.43 -1.97
CA TRP A 212 18.84 -3.02 -1.76
C TRP A 212 19.27 -2.34 -3.06
N SER A 213 20.12 -2.99 -3.88
CA SER A 213 20.60 -2.45 -5.16
C SER A 213 19.47 -1.96 -6.09
N SER A 214 18.28 -2.56 -6.00
CA SER A 214 17.12 -2.27 -6.85
C SER A 214 16.12 -1.27 -6.25
N ILE A 215 16.34 -0.82 -5.02
CA ILE A 215 15.51 0.14 -4.28
C ILE A 215 16.18 1.53 -4.31
N ASP A 216 15.42 2.62 -4.47
CA ASP A 216 16.00 3.96 -4.54
C ASP A 216 16.26 4.57 -3.16
N LEU A 217 15.40 4.29 -2.18
CA LEU A 217 15.52 4.77 -0.81
C LEU A 217 15.06 3.71 0.19
N ILE A 218 15.79 3.55 1.29
CA ILE A 218 15.44 2.68 2.40
C ILE A 218 15.31 3.53 3.65
N ILE A 219 14.12 3.56 4.21
CA ILE A 219 13.81 4.24 5.46
C ILE A 219 13.96 3.23 6.58
N ASN A 220 14.95 3.41 7.44
CA ASN A 220 15.22 2.55 8.58
C ASN A 220 14.47 3.05 9.83
N GLY A 221 13.47 2.27 10.26
CA GLY A 221 12.75 2.47 11.51
C GLY A 221 13.26 1.63 12.68
N GLY A 222 14.36 0.90 12.50
CA GLY A 222 14.81 -0.15 13.41
C GLY A 222 14.01 -1.45 13.24
N PRO A 223 14.27 -2.45 14.11
CA PRO A 223 13.52 -3.70 14.13
C PRO A 223 12.06 -3.48 14.50
N ILE A 224 11.14 -4.04 13.72
CA ILE A 224 9.72 -4.09 14.04
C ILE A 224 9.52 -5.16 15.11
N GLN A 225 9.18 -4.71 16.31
CA GLN A 225 8.81 -5.58 17.43
C GLN A 225 7.30 -5.82 17.36
N SER A 226 6.91 -7.08 17.30
CA SER A 226 5.57 -7.53 17.68
C SER A 226 5.62 -7.95 19.14
N ASP A 227 4.49 -7.83 19.84
CA ASP A 227 4.42 -8.04 21.30
C ASP A 227 5.16 -9.31 21.74
N ILE A 228 6.22 -9.09 22.53
CA ILE A 228 7.13 -10.12 23.07
C ILE A 228 6.38 -11.15 23.94
N PHE A 229 5.15 -10.84 24.36
CA PHE A 229 4.27 -11.70 25.15
C PHE A 229 3.53 -12.77 24.33
N SER A 230 3.67 -12.80 23.00
CA SER A 230 3.20 -13.90 22.18
C SER A 230 4.22 -15.04 22.20
N GLU A 231 3.96 -16.10 22.98
CA GLU A 231 4.78 -17.31 23.11
C GLU A 231 5.01 -18.09 21.78
N ASN A 232 4.43 -17.62 20.65
CA ASN A 232 4.64 -18.19 19.32
C ASN A 232 5.54 -17.30 18.45
N SER A 233 6.78 -17.75 18.23
CA SER A 233 7.78 -17.12 17.34
C SER A 233 7.29 -16.91 15.90
N ASN A 234 6.30 -17.69 15.44
CA ASN A 234 5.69 -17.55 14.11
C ASN A 234 4.82 -16.30 13.96
N CYS A 235 4.26 -15.78 15.05
CA CYS A 235 3.46 -14.55 15.02
C CYS A 235 4.32 -13.31 14.79
N ILE A 236 5.63 -13.38 15.08
CA ILE A 236 6.50 -12.20 15.09
C ILE A 236 6.67 -11.57 13.71
N ARG A 237 6.60 -12.41 12.67
CA ARG A 237 6.75 -12.04 11.26
C ARG A 237 5.42 -12.06 10.50
N ALA A 238 4.31 -12.20 11.22
CA ALA A 238 3.00 -12.20 10.59
C ALA A 238 2.74 -10.82 9.99
N GLY A 239 2.52 -10.77 8.68
CA GLY A 239 2.01 -9.56 8.04
C GLY A 239 0.57 -9.27 8.47
N SER A 240 -0.06 -8.28 7.84
CA SER A 240 -1.47 -7.98 8.09
C SER A 240 -2.41 -9.17 7.93
N THR A 241 -3.44 -9.20 8.76
CA THR A 241 -4.59 -10.07 8.49
C THR A 241 -5.26 -9.63 7.19
N ILE A 242 -5.56 -10.57 6.29
CA ILE A 242 -6.25 -10.24 5.04
C ILE A 242 -7.67 -10.78 5.12
N ILE A 243 -8.64 -9.86 5.07
CA ILE A 243 -10.07 -10.17 5.12
C ILE A 243 -10.71 -9.79 3.80
N ASP A 244 -11.52 -10.69 3.25
CA ASP A 244 -12.40 -10.39 2.13
C ASP A 244 -13.78 -9.99 2.64
N LEU A 245 -14.18 -8.77 2.33
CA LEU A 245 -15.44 -8.16 2.73
C LEU A 245 -16.43 -8.04 1.55
N CYS A 246 -16.17 -8.69 0.41
CA CYS A 246 -17.01 -8.56 -0.78
C CYS A 246 -18.43 -9.14 -0.62
N ASN A 247 -18.70 -9.94 0.42
CA ASN A 247 -20.00 -10.55 0.68
C ASN A 247 -20.68 -10.01 1.96
N CYS A 248 -20.34 -8.79 2.40
CA CYS A 248 -20.97 -8.18 3.57
C CYS A 248 -22.48 -7.99 3.42
N ASP A 249 -23.00 -7.85 2.19
CA ASP A 249 -24.44 -7.83 1.88
C ASP A 249 -25.17 -9.09 2.35
N LYS A 250 -24.46 -10.22 2.41
CA LYS A 250 -24.96 -11.51 2.91
C LYS A 250 -24.59 -11.75 4.37
N SER A 251 -24.08 -10.73 5.07
CA SER A 251 -23.54 -10.84 6.42
C SER A 251 -22.39 -11.86 6.53
N VAL A 252 -21.57 -12.00 5.47
CA VAL A 252 -20.48 -12.97 5.41
C VAL A 252 -19.15 -12.30 5.07
N TYR A 253 -18.07 -12.74 5.70
CA TYR A 253 -16.69 -12.40 5.33
C TYR A 253 -15.85 -13.67 5.13
N SER A 254 -14.68 -13.55 4.50
CA SER A 254 -13.71 -14.65 4.46
C SER A 254 -12.32 -14.21 4.89
N VAL A 255 -11.53 -15.15 5.41
CA VAL A 255 -10.15 -14.88 5.83
C VAL A 255 -9.23 -15.43 4.74
N VAL A 256 -8.55 -14.53 4.05
CA VAL A 256 -7.59 -14.88 2.99
C VAL A 256 -6.21 -15.15 3.57
N ARG A 257 -5.87 -14.50 4.68
CA ARG A 257 -4.63 -14.74 5.41
C ARG A 257 -4.80 -14.46 6.90
N ASN A 258 -4.40 -15.43 7.72
CA ASN A 258 -4.22 -15.25 9.16
C ASN A 258 -2.96 -14.42 9.39
N GLY A 259 -3.13 -13.18 9.83
CA GLY A 259 -2.05 -12.23 10.11
C GLY A 259 -1.98 -11.83 11.58
N SER A 260 -1.19 -10.81 11.88
CA SER A 260 -0.88 -10.39 13.26
C SER A 260 -2.09 -9.92 14.07
N ALA A 261 -3.17 -9.49 13.43
CA ALA A 261 -4.38 -9.02 14.11
C ALA A 261 -5.60 -9.94 13.91
N PHE A 262 -5.38 -11.23 13.59
CA PHE A 262 -6.46 -12.16 13.25
C PHE A 262 -7.55 -12.20 14.34
N ASN A 263 -7.18 -12.46 15.59
CA ASN A 263 -8.15 -12.58 16.69
C ASN A 263 -8.96 -11.30 16.90
N THR A 264 -8.28 -10.14 16.97
CA THR A 264 -8.95 -8.84 17.15
C THR A 264 -9.86 -8.52 15.98
N THR A 265 -9.43 -8.83 14.75
CA THR A 265 -10.23 -8.60 13.54
C THR A 265 -11.50 -9.43 13.54
N VAL A 266 -11.39 -10.73 13.86
CA VAL A 266 -12.55 -11.63 13.96
C VAL A 266 -13.50 -11.18 15.06
N ALA A 267 -12.98 -10.79 16.23
CA ALA A 267 -13.81 -10.30 17.34
C ALA A 267 -14.63 -9.06 16.95
N ILE A 268 -14.06 -8.13 16.18
CA ILE A 268 -14.78 -6.96 15.66
C ILE A 268 -15.85 -7.40 14.65
N LEU A 269 -15.48 -8.21 13.65
CA LEU A 269 -16.38 -8.62 12.57
C LEU A 269 -17.61 -9.39 13.08
N GLU A 270 -17.39 -10.34 13.97
CA GLU A 270 -18.46 -11.19 14.52
C GLU A 270 -19.20 -10.49 15.66
N GLY A 271 -18.48 -9.82 16.56
CA GLY A 271 -19.04 -9.23 17.78
C GLY A 271 -19.75 -7.90 17.57
N HIS A 272 -19.19 -6.98 16.77
CA HIS A 272 -19.77 -5.64 16.58
C HIS A 272 -20.70 -5.58 15.36
N TYR A 273 -20.39 -6.36 14.32
CA TYR A 273 -21.06 -6.27 13.02
C TYR A 273 -21.89 -7.51 12.66
N ASN A 274 -21.90 -8.54 13.51
CA ASN A 274 -22.67 -9.77 13.32
C ASN A 274 -22.42 -10.44 11.95
N LEU A 275 -21.19 -10.30 11.42
CA LEU A 275 -20.76 -11.00 10.22
C LEU A 275 -20.34 -12.42 10.59
N SER A 276 -20.54 -13.36 9.69
CA SER A 276 -20.15 -14.76 9.87
C SER A 276 -19.02 -15.15 8.92
N LEU A 277 -18.07 -15.96 9.39
CA LEU A 277 -17.02 -16.52 8.54
C LEU A 277 -17.63 -17.42 7.46
N SER A 278 -17.20 -17.25 6.21
CA SER A 278 -17.67 -18.07 5.08
C SER A 278 -17.22 -19.52 5.26
N ASN A 279 -18.15 -20.46 5.23
CA ASN A 279 -17.85 -21.90 5.33
C ASN A 279 -17.16 -22.49 4.07
N ASN A 280 -16.90 -21.69 3.03
CA ASN A 280 -16.33 -22.16 1.77
C ASN A 280 -14.79 -22.00 1.76
N PHE A 281 -14.09 -22.96 2.39
CA PHE A 281 -12.71 -23.25 2.02
C PHE A 281 -12.73 -24.02 0.68
N SER A 282 -12.73 -23.32 -0.45
CA SER A 282 -12.26 -23.94 -1.68
C SER A 282 -10.73 -23.94 -1.66
N ASN A 283 -10.14 -25.10 -1.40
CA ASN A 283 -8.74 -25.40 -1.70
C ASN A 283 -8.38 -24.86 -3.09
N THR A 284 -7.60 -23.79 -3.15
CA THR A 284 -6.79 -23.46 -4.33
C THR A 284 -5.33 -23.56 -3.94
N ASN A 285 -4.90 -24.80 -3.67
CA ASN A 285 -3.57 -25.23 -4.05
C ASN A 285 -3.63 -25.54 -5.54
N ASN A 286 -3.00 -24.68 -6.35
CA ASN A 286 -2.29 -25.01 -7.59
C ASN A 286 -1.57 -23.75 -8.09
#